data_AF-A0A093ECP4-F1
#
_entry.id   AF-A0A093ECP4-F1
#
_cell.length_a   1.000
_cell.length_b   1.000
_cell.length_c   1.000
_cell.angle_alpha   90.00
_cell.angle_beta   90.00
_cell.angle_gamma   90.00
#
_symmetry.space_group_name_H-M   'P 1'
#
loop_
_entity.id
_entity.type
_entity.pdbx_description
1 polymer ?
#
loop_
_entity_poly.entity_id
_entity_poly.type
_entity_poly.pdbx_seq_one_letter_code
_entity_poly.pdbx_strand_id
1 'polypeptide(L)'
;VARALSNELSFRQVVIREFLPGSLICHGDLVFQRPSPTRLEVWEKLVYAVGLNKALAGSDFQVEPHSILVGENTPEPPLPWPEDTPKQPPRPWPGFSEYIMAIMVLCGLCIIAAPVALLVVRVMSLGWWDVAALRDRRDPEAGTQTLEMDNQGFW
;
A
#
# COMPACT_ATOMS: atom_id res chain seq x y z
N VAL A 1 -14.04 19.60 -0.22
CA VAL A 1 -12.96 20.53 -0.65
C VAL A 1 -12.24 20.06 -1.91
N ALA A 2 -11.58 18.89 -1.94
CA ALA A 2 -10.87 18.43 -3.14
C ALA A 2 -11.74 18.36 -4.40
N ARG A 3 -13.00 17.92 -4.27
CA ARG A 3 -14.01 17.95 -5.34
C ARG A 3 -14.43 19.35 -5.79
N ALA A 4 -14.34 20.35 -4.91
CA ALA A 4 -14.60 21.75 -5.28
C ALA A 4 -13.49 22.31 -6.17
N LEU A 5 -12.25 21.88 -5.91
CA LEU A 5 -11.04 22.35 -6.59
C LEU A 5 -10.55 21.38 -7.68
N SER A 6 -11.26 20.28 -7.94
CA SER A 6 -10.84 19.29 -8.94
C SER A 6 -10.84 19.83 -10.37
N ASN A 7 -11.56 20.93 -10.61
CA ASN A 7 -11.59 21.61 -11.90
C ASN A 7 -10.40 22.55 -12.10
N GLU A 8 -9.52 22.70 -11.12
CA GLU A 8 -8.26 23.41 -11.25
C GLU A 8 -7.15 22.48 -11.74
N LEU A 9 -6.55 22.80 -12.89
CA LEU A 9 -5.43 22.05 -13.47
C LEU A 9 -4.20 22.05 -12.55
N SER A 10 -4.07 23.10 -11.73
CA SER A 10 -2.97 23.28 -10.80
C SER A 10 -3.21 22.59 -9.45
N PHE A 11 -4.44 22.16 -9.13
CA PHE A 11 -4.75 21.59 -7.82
C PHE A 11 -4.14 20.19 -7.67
N ARG A 12 -3.31 20.01 -6.63
CA ARG A 12 -2.65 18.73 -6.35
C ARG A 12 -3.28 18.00 -5.20
N GLN A 13 -3.39 18.67 -4.05
CA GLN A 13 -3.86 18.03 -2.82
C GLN A 13 -4.38 19.05 -1.81
N VAL A 14 -5.21 18.52 -0.92
CA VAL A 14 -5.66 19.15 0.33
C VAL A 14 -5.00 18.41 1.48
N VAL A 15 -4.40 19.13 2.42
CA VAL A 15 -3.85 18.54 3.66
C VAL A 15 -4.58 19.15 4.84
N ILE A 16 -5.32 18.34 5.59
CA ILE A 16 -5.98 18.81 6.82
C ILE A 16 -4.96 18.70 7.95
N ARG A 17 -4.62 19.84 8.57
CA ARG A 17 -3.64 19.93 9.66
C ARG A 17 -4.26 19.55 11.00
N GLU A 18 -5.40 20.16 11.30
CA GLU A 18 -6.05 20.01 12.60
C GLU A 18 -7.55 20.24 12.51
N PHE A 19 -8.26 19.63 13.45
CA PHE A 19 -9.66 19.87 13.76
C PHE A 19 -9.73 20.49 15.15
N LEU A 20 -10.44 21.61 15.28
CA LEU A 20 -10.53 22.29 16.58
C LEU A 20 -11.49 21.54 17.52
N PRO A 21 -11.14 21.38 18.82
CA PRO A 21 -11.96 20.66 19.77
C PRO A 21 -13.33 21.32 19.93
N GLY A 22 -14.39 20.52 19.78
CA GLY A 22 -15.79 20.97 19.89
C GLY A 22 -16.37 21.62 18.63
N SER A 23 -15.67 21.60 17.49
CA SER A 23 -16.07 22.35 16.30
C SER A 23 -15.90 21.57 14.98
N LEU A 24 -16.79 21.84 14.02
CA LEU A 24 -16.69 21.43 12.61
C LEU A 24 -15.70 22.30 11.80
N ILE A 25 -14.86 23.09 12.48
CA ILE A 25 -13.82 23.91 11.85
C ILE A 25 -12.57 23.06 11.66
N CYS A 26 -12.07 23.04 10.42
CA CYS A 26 -10.81 22.40 10.06
C CYS A 26 -9.82 23.42 9.52
N HIS A 27 -8.56 23.30 9.93
CA HIS A 27 -7.46 24.01 9.28
C HIS A 27 -6.78 23.06 8.29
N GLY A 28 -6.49 23.57 7.09
CA GLY A 28 -5.82 22.77 6.08
C GLY A 28 -5.16 23.62 5.00
N ASP A 29 -4.17 23.03 4.34
CA ASP A 29 -3.44 23.65 3.25
C ASP A 29 -3.95 23.15 1.91
N LEU A 30 -3.98 24.08 0.96
CA LEU A 30 -4.27 23.82 -0.45
C LEU A 30 -2.95 23.87 -1.21
N VAL A 31 -2.55 22.75 -1.81
CA VAL A 31 -1.29 22.65 -2.55
C VAL A 31 -1.57 22.72 -4.04
N PHE A 32 -0.98 23.74 -4.67
CA PHE A 32 -1.08 23.97 -6.11
C PHE A 32 0.28 23.84 -6.80
N GLN A 33 0.29 23.27 -8.00
CA GLN A 33 1.42 23.26 -8.91
C GLN A 33 1.46 24.59 -9.69
N ARG A 34 2.65 25.04 -10.12
CA ARG A 34 2.76 26.28 -10.90
C ARG A 34 2.07 26.13 -12.28
N PRO A 35 1.34 27.15 -12.76
CA PRO A 35 1.06 28.43 -12.09
C PRO A 35 0.04 28.30 -10.95
N SER A 36 0.35 28.89 -9.80
CA SER A 36 -0.55 28.86 -8.64
C SER A 36 -1.69 29.87 -8.85
N PRO A 37 -2.95 29.48 -8.63
CA PRO A 37 -4.07 30.38 -8.69
C PRO A 37 -3.97 31.43 -7.58
N THR A 38 -4.61 32.57 -7.80
CA THR A 38 -4.66 33.65 -6.82
C THR A 38 -5.57 33.26 -5.66
N ARG A 39 -5.26 33.72 -4.45
CA ARG A 39 -6.09 33.51 -3.25
C ARG A 39 -7.57 33.79 -3.48
N LEU A 40 -7.88 34.89 -4.18
CA LEU A 40 -9.25 35.30 -4.50
C LEU A 40 -9.94 34.28 -5.42
N GLU A 41 -9.24 33.77 -6.44
CA GLU A 41 -9.79 32.77 -7.37
C GLU A 41 -10.12 31.46 -6.64
N VAL A 42 -9.23 31.02 -5.75
CA VAL A 42 -9.44 29.83 -4.91
C VAL A 42 -10.63 30.03 -3.99
N TRP A 43 -10.71 31.20 -3.36
CA TRP A 43 -11.81 31.60 -2.49
C TRP A 43 -13.16 31.56 -3.21
N GLU A 44 -13.26 32.23 -4.36
CA GLU A 44 -14.47 32.30 -5.16
C GLU A 44 -14.94 30.92 -5.61
N LYS A 45 -14.01 30.03 -6.00
CA LYS A 45 -14.36 28.66 -6.37
C LYS A 45 -14.87 27.83 -5.20
N LEU A 46 -14.28 28.01 -4.02
CA LEU A 46 -14.74 27.36 -2.80
C LEU A 46 -16.14 27.83 -2.42
N VAL A 47 -16.40 29.13 -2.47
CA VAL A 47 -17.72 29.72 -2.22
C VAL A 47 -18.74 29.27 -3.26
N TYR A 48 -18.37 29.27 -4.55
CA TYR A 48 -19.24 28.80 -5.63
C TYR A 48 -19.58 27.32 -5.52
N ALA A 49 -18.62 26.51 -5.04
CA ALA A 49 -18.86 25.09 -4.78
C ALA A 49 -19.77 24.85 -3.57
N VAL A 50 -19.95 25.82 -2.68
CA VAL A 50 -21.02 25.78 -1.68
C VAL A 50 -22.34 26.08 -2.42
N GLY A 51 -23.04 25.01 -2.78
CA GLY A 51 -24.30 25.11 -3.51
C GLY A 51 -25.38 25.85 -2.72
N LEU A 52 -26.52 26.13 -3.37
CA LEU A 52 -27.70 26.76 -2.75
C LEU A 52 -28.19 26.03 -1.48
N ASN A 53 -27.93 24.73 -1.40
CA ASN A 53 -28.23 23.87 -0.25
C ASN A 53 -27.18 23.96 0.87
N LYS A 54 -26.26 24.92 0.83
CA LYS A 54 -25.13 25.11 1.76
C LYS A 54 -24.17 23.91 1.80
N ALA A 55 -24.34 22.93 0.93
CA ALA A 55 -23.50 21.75 0.85
C ALA A 55 -22.22 22.06 0.08
N LEU A 56 -21.07 21.75 0.66
CA LEU A 56 -19.79 21.92 -0.01
C LEU A 56 -19.62 20.88 -1.12
N ALA A 57 -19.53 21.32 -2.37
CA ALA A 57 -19.34 20.49 -3.57
C ALA A 57 -20.32 19.30 -3.67
N GLY A 58 -21.57 19.50 -3.22
CA GLY A 58 -22.62 18.48 -3.23
C GLY A 58 -22.39 17.34 -2.23
N SER A 59 -21.59 17.56 -1.19
CA SER A 59 -21.44 16.62 -0.06
C SER A 59 -22.50 16.84 1.02
N ASP A 60 -22.59 15.93 1.99
CA ASP A 60 -23.48 16.09 3.14
C ASP A 60 -22.98 17.13 4.16
N PHE A 61 -21.77 17.67 3.94
CA PHE A 61 -21.18 18.72 4.78
C PHE A 61 -21.75 20.08 4.42
N GLN A 62 -22.59 20.60 5.31
CA GLN A 62 -23.08 21.97 5.24
C GLN A 62 -22.02 22.93 5.77
N VAL A 63 -21.64 23.90 4.95
CA VAL A 63 -20.64 24.91 5.28
C VAL A 63 -21.25 26.28 4.98
N GLU A 64 -21.12 27.20 5.92
CA GLU A 64 -21.56 28.58 5.69
C GLU A 64 -20.55 29.30 4.78
N PRO A 65 -20.97 29.91 3.67
CA PRO A 65 -20.04 30.53 2.71
C PRO A 65 -19.08 31.55 3.33
N HIS A 66 -19.55 32.32 4.31
CA HIS A 66 -18.76 33.34 5.00
C HIS A 66 -17.83 32.78 6.09
N SER A 67 -17.96 31.49 6.44
CA SER A 67 -17.11 30.82 7.42
C SER A 67 -15.84 30.24 6.83
N ILE A 68 -15.78 30.09 5.50
CA ILE A 68 -14.57 29.64 4.85
C ILE A 68 -13.56 30.81 4.94
N LEU A 69 -12.31 30.53 5.23
CA LEU A 69 -11.25 31.55 5.21
C LEU A 69 -10.05 30.93 4.50
N VAL A 70 -9.76 31.40 3.30
CA VAL A 70 -8.50 31.08 2.63
C VAL A 70 -7.54 32.17 3.06
N GLY A 71 -6.60 31.86 3.96
CA GLY A 71 -5.62 32.80 4.52
C GLY A 71 -4.32 32.85 3.71
N GLU A 72 -3.61 33.97 3.80
CA GLU A 72 -2.19 34.06 3.39
C GLU A 72 -1.34 33.43 4.48
N ASN A 73 -1.45 32.12 4.61
CA ASN A 73 -0.43 31.38 5.32
C ASN A 73 0.70 31.27 4.29
N THR A 74 1.53 32.31 4.19
CA THR A 74 2.91 32.10 3.76
C THR A 74 3.34 30.84 4.49
N PRO A 75 3.77 29.76 3.80
CA PRO A 75 4.21 28.57 4.51
C PRO A 75 5.21 29.06 5.53
N GLU A 76 4.84 29.02 6.81
CA GLU A 76 5.69 29.57 7.86
C GLU A 76 7.06 28.94 7.61
N PRO A 77 8.10 29.75 7.34
CA PRO A 77 9.44 29.22 7.30
C PRO A 77 9.58 28.41 8.58
N PRO A 78 10.04 27.15 8.53
CA PRO A 78 10.20 26.36 9.75
C PRO A 78 10.95 27.25 10.72
N LEU A 79 10.27 27.64 11.81
CA LEU A 79 10.82 28.56 12.79
C LEU A 79 12.22 28.06 13.13
N PRO A 80 13.25 28.92 13.18
CA PRO A 80 14.54 28.52 13.71
C PRO A 80 14.25 27.90 15.07
N TRP A 81 14.48 26.60 15.18
CA TRP A 81 14.18 25.82 16.36
C TRP A 81 14.77 26.54 17.57
N PRO A 82 14.02 26.79 18.66
CA PRO A 82 14.63 27.19 19.91
C PRO A 82 15.64 26.09 20.26
N GLU A 83 16.93 26.43 20.27
CA GLU A 83 18.04 25.49 20.47
C GLU A 83 17.96 24.73 21.81
N ASP A 84 17.02 25.12 22.68
CA ASP A 84 16.84 24.62 24.04
C ASP A 84 15.69 23.60 24.19
N THR A 85 15.01 23.21 23.10
CA THR A 85 14.00 22.13 23.16
C THR A 85 14.65 20.77 22.91
N PRO A 86 14.33 19.72 23.71
CA PRO A 86 14.85 18.38 23.48
C PRO A 86 14.47 17.96 22.06
N LYS A 87 15.49 17.74 21.22
CA LYS A 87 15.35 17.38 19.80
C LYS A 87 14.43 16.17 19.67
N GLN A 88 13.16 16.43 19.39
CA GLN A 88 12.22 15.37 19.10
C GLN A 88 12.69 14.72 17.79
N PRO A 89 12.92 13.39 17.76
CA PRO A 89 13.36 12.73 16.55
C PRO A 89 12.35 13.03 15.42
N PRO A 90 12.83 13.26 14.18
CA PRO A 90 11.96 13.60 13.07
C PRO A 90 10.83 12.57 13.01
N ARG A 91 9.58 13.04 13.13
CA ARG A 91 8.41 12.17 12.97
C ARG A 91 8.54 11.49 11.61
N PRO A 92 8.61 10.14 11.54
CA PRO A 92 8.54 9.44 10.27
C PRO A 92 7.27 9.90 9.57
N TRP A 93 7.37 10.25 8.29
CA TRP A 93 6.22 10.71 7.52
C TRP A 93 5.03 9.76 7.74
N PRO A 94 3.83 10.28 8.06
CA PRO A 94 2.63 9.47 8.25
C PRO A 94 2.16 8.97 6.88
N GLY A 95 2.84 7.96 6.36
CA GLY A 95 2.59 7.36 5.06
C GLY A 95 3.10 5.94 4.94
N PHE A 96 3.95 5.49 5.87
CA PHE A 96 4.42 4.12 5.91
C PHE A 96 3.59 3.31 6.91
N SER A 97 2.42 2.87 6.45
CA SER A 97 1.61 1.88 7.14
C SER A 97 2.38 0.56 7.20
N GLU A 98 2.47 -0.07 8.36
CA GLU A 98 3.24 -1.31 8.59
C GLU A 98 2.89 -2.42 7.58
N TYR A 99 1.64 -2.42 7.10
CA TYR A 99 1.15 -3.31 6.06
C TYR A 99 1.90 -3.16 4.73
N ILE A 100 2.33 -1.95 4.36
CA ILE A 100 3.05 -1.70 3.11
C ILE A 100 4.43 -2.37 3.15
N MET A 101 5.12 -2.32 4.29
CA MET A 101 6.40 -3.03 4.47
C MET A 101 6.20 -4.55 4.41
N ALA A 102 5.18 -5.07 5.09
CA ALA A 102 4.87 -6.49 5.08
C ALA A 102 4.56 -6.99 3.65
N ILE A 103 3.78 -6.23 2.87
CA ILE A 103 3.44 -6.56 1.49
C ILE A 103 4.69 -6.55 0.61
N MET A 104 5.56 -5.54 0.72
CA MET A 104 6.79 -5.45 -0.07
C MET A 104 7.75 -6.62 0.23
N VAL A 105 7.90 -6.97 1.51
CA VAL A 105 8.75 -8.10 1.94
C VAL A 105 8.17 -9.43 1.45
N LEU A 106 6.86 -9.64 1.59
CA LEU A 106 6.19 -10.86 1.14
C LEU A 106 6.30 -11.01 -0.38
N CYS A 107 6.01 -9.96 -1.14
CA CYS A 107 6.14 -9.96 -2.60
C CYS A 107 7.58 -10.22 -3.04
N GLY A 108 8.57 -9.56 -2.42
CA GLY A 108 9.98 -9.78 -2.73
C GLY A 108 10.41 -11.23 -2.47
N LEU A 109 9.99 -11.80 -1.34
CA LEU A 109 10.27 -13.19 -1.01
C LEU A 109 9.62 -14.15 -2.03
N CYS A 110 8.38 -13.91 -2.43
CA CYS A 110 7.69 -14.73 -3.44
C CYS A 110 8.39 -14.68 -4.80
N ILE A 111 8.86 -13.49 -5.24
CA ILE A 111 9.56 -13.32 -6.51
C ILE A 111 10.89 -14.08 -6.54
N ILE A 112 11.58 -14.21 -5.39
CA ILE A 112 12.84 -14.96 -5.30
C ILE A 112 12.56 -16.46 -5.13
N ALA A 113 11.59 -16.84 -4.30
CA ALA A 113 11.29 -18.23 -3.99
C ALA A 113 10.63 -18.97 -5.18
N ALA A 114 9.76 -18.31 -5.94
CA ALA A 114 9.06 -18.91 -7.08
C ALA A 114 10.00 -19.45 -8.17
N PRO A 115 11.01 -18.71 -8.70
CA PRO A 115 11.92 -19.25 -9.71
C PRO A 115 12.80 -20.37 -9.16
N VAL A 116 13.22 -20.30 -7.90
CA VAL A 116 14.01 -21.37 -7.26
C VAL A 116 13.17 -22.63 -7.11
N ALA A 117 11.95 -22.52 -6.60
CA ALA A 117 11.02 -23.65 -6.49
C ALA A 117 10.68 -24.24 -7.86
N LEU A 118 10.44 -23.40 -8.87
CA LEU A 118 10.21 -23.82 -10.25
C LEU A 118 11.40 -24.61 -10.80
N LEU A 119 12.62 -24.13 -10.59
CA LEU A 119 13.84 -24.82 -11.01
C LEU A 119 14.02 -26.16 -10.30
N VAL A 120 13.80 -26.21 -8.98
CA VAL A 120 13.88 -27.44 -8.19
C VAL A 120 12.85 -28.47 -8.66
N VAL A 121 11.60 -28.05 -8.87
CA VAL A 121 10.55 -28.94 -9.41
C VAL A 121 10.91 -29.42 -10.82
N ARG A 122 11.49 -28.55 -11.66
CA ARG A 122 11.92 -28.91 -13.01
C ARG A 122 13.05 -29.95 -12.99
N VAL A 123 14.06 -29.78 -12.14
CA VAL A 123 15.15 -30.74 -11.98
C VAL A 123 14.66 -32.05 -11.36
N MET A 124 13.81 -31.97 -10.33
CA MET A 124 13.30 -33.16 -9.65
C MET A 124 12.34 -33.95 -10.52
N SER A 125 11.49 -33.27 -11.31
CA SER A 125 10.64 -33.94 -12.29
C SER A 125 11.47 -34.66 -13.34
N LEU A 126 12.52 -34.05 -13.91
CA LEU A 126 13.45 -34.72 -14.83
C LEU A 126 14.09 -35.97 -14.21
N GLY A 127 14.54 -35.89 -12.96
CA GLY A 127 15.04 -37.06 -12.23
C GLY A 127 13.99 -38.14 -11.97
N TRP A 128 12.72 -37.77 -11.77
CA TRP A 128 11.61 -38.72 -11.65
C TRP A 128 11.27 -39.38 -12.98
N TRP A 129 11.37 -38.67 -14.12
CA TRP A 129 11.22 -39.27 -15.44
C TRP A 129 12.34 -40.28 -15.73
N ASP A 130 13.60 -39.99 -15.32
CA ASP A 130 14.71 -40.95 -15.46
C ASP A 130 14.54 -42.19 -14.56
N VAL A 131 14.07 -42.02 -13.32
CA VAL A 131 13.78 -43.15 -12.41
C VAL A 131 12.57 -43.95 -12.89
N ALA A 132 11.55 -43.31 -13.45
CA ALA A 132 10.41 -44.00 -14.07
C ALA A 132 10.83 -44.77 -15.33
N ALA A 133 11.67 -44.19 -16.19
CA ALA A 133 12.19 -44.86 -17.39
C ALA A 133 13.13 -46.05 -17.07
N LEU A 134 13.93 -45.95 -16.00
CA LEU A 134 14.74 -47.07 -15.52
C LEU A 134 13.92 -48.17 -14.85
N ARG A 135 12.80 -47.81 -14.21
CA ARG A 135 11.86 -48.76 -13.59
C ARG A 135 11.01 -49.49 -14.63
N ASP A 136 10.61 -48.82 -15.71
CA ASP A 136 9.87 -49.42 -16.84
C ASP A 136 10.73 -50.44 -17.61
N ARG A 137 12.05 -50.23 -17.70
CA ARG A 137 12.98 -51.23 -18.25
C ARG A 137 13.24 -52.41 -17.30
N ARG A 138 12.84 -52.29 -16.03
CA ARG A 138 13.16 -53.25 -14.96
C ARG A 138 11.89 -53.80 -14.33
N ASP A 139 10.91 -54.15 -15.16
CA ASP A 139 9.85 -55.07 -14.76
C ASP A 139 10.24 -56.53 -15.07
N PRO A 140 9.73 -57.47 -14.27
CA PRO A 140 10.55 -58.49 -13.61
C PRO A 140 10.12 -59.88 -14.07
N GLU A 141 10.62 -60.30 -15.23
CA GLU A 141 10.53 -61.68 -15.72
C GLU A 141 11.55 -62.60 -15.01
N ALA A 142 11.68 -62.50 -13.68
CA ALA A 142 12.62 -63.31 -12.90
C ALA A 142 11.99 -63.85 -11.62
N GLY A 143 11.20 -64.90 -11.80
CA GLY A 143 11.20 -66.07 -10.93
C GLY A 143 10.72 -65.86 -9.50
N THR A 144 9.44 -66.09 -9.28
CA THR A 144 8.94 -66.67 -8.04
C THR A 144 9.65 -68.00 -7.77
N GLN A 145 10.79 -67.96 -7.08
CA GLN A 145 11.37 -69.16 -6.50
C GLN A 145 10.64 -69.46 -5.19
N THR A 146 9.73 -70.42 -5.27
CA THR A 146 9.08 -71.04 -4.12
C THR A 146 10.13 -71.75 -3.27
N LEU A 147 10.41 -71.20 -2.09
CA LEU A 147 11.25 -71.84 -1.10
C LEU A 147 10.42 -72.90 -0.37
N GLU A 148 10.38 -74.12 -0.91
CA GLU A 148 9.94 -75.29 -0.14
C GLU A 148 11.10 -75.74 0.76
N MET A 149 10.89 -75.67 2.07
CA MET A 149 11.83 -76.18 3.07
C MET A 149 11.33 -77.54 3.54
N ASP A 150 11.94 -78.61 3.04
CA ASP A 150 11.71 -79.98 3.49
C ASP A 150 12.33 -80.16 4.88
N ASN A 151 11.49 -80.49 5.87
CA ASN A 151 11.89 -80.69 7.25
C ASN A 151 12.13 -82.18 7.48
N GLN A 152 13.37 -82.63 7.26
CA GLN A 152 13.77 -83.97 7.67
C GLN A 152 14.05 -83.99 9.16
N GLY A 153 13.06 -84.45 9.92
CA GLY A 153 13.20 -84.77 11.33
C GLY A 153 14.21 -85.90 11.54
N PHE A 154 15.22 -85.63 12.35
CA PHE A 154 16.12 -86.65 12.86
C PHE A 154 15.75 -86.95 14.32
N TRP A 155 15.49 -88.24 14.59
CA TRP A 155 15.37 -88.85 15.91
C TRP A 155 16.74 -89.03 16.56
#